data_AF-A0A271IZV0-F1
#
_entry.id   AF-A0A271IZV0-F1
#
_cell.length_a   1.000
_cell.length_b   1.000
_cell.length_c   1.000
_cell.angle_alpha   90.00
_cell.angle_beta   90.00
_cell.angle_gamma   90.00
#
_symmetry.space_group_name_H-M   'P 1'
#
loop_
_entity.id
_entity.type
_entity.pdbx_description
1 polymer ?
#
loop_
_entity_poly.entity_id
_entity_poly.type
_entity_poly.pdbx_seq_one_letter_code
_entity_poly.pdbx_strand_id
1 'polypeptide(L)'
;MRPLLCLLALATLAACSEPGPPATPPEGWVEASPARWYVPGTDTTAAFRDLTTLEAMGVARDESEFVRWVQEKMTDIYRTDPETVDSVFAAEFLDDVQAGVPEGDDYGAAADALVNQIKTDFFQRYNASRYQPQAEGLVVPDSLSDASGRVAVQVYVDEANEPVAIKLVEGTGTALDQIFMRRVLGSTFTDAWVRPEAGRVGGVEIPNWVHVESDFGG
;
A
#
# COMPACT_ATOMS: atom_id res chain seq x y z
N MET A 1 9.40 -70.11 -33.12
CA MET A 1 9.44 -69.43 -31.81
C MET A 1 10.58 -68.41 -31.88
N ARG A 2 10.27 -67.11 -31.81
CA ARG A 2 11.25 -66.01 -31.78
C ARG A 2 11.93 -65.96 -30.39
N PRO A 3 13.17 -65.49 -30.32
CA PRO A 3 13.37 -64.25 -29.58
C PRO A 3 14.21 -63.24 -30.36
N LEU A 4 13.79 -61.98 -30.25
CA LEU A 4 14.27 -60.81 -30.97
C LEU A 4 14.75 -59.79 -29.93
N LEU A 5 15.93 -59.23 -30.21
CA LEU A 5 16.40 -57.88 -29.91
C LEU A 5 16.84 -57.45 -28.50
N CYS A 6 18.08 -56.95 -28.50
CA CYS A 6 18.71 -56.00 -27.58
C CYS A 6 17.92 -54.72 -27.37
N LEU A 7 18.14 -54.04 -26.24
CA LEU A 7 18.18 -52.58 -26.17
C LEU A 7 18.98 -52.09 -24.95
N LEU A 8 20.12 -51.45 -25.23
CA LEU A 8 20.76 -50.45 -24.38
C LEU A 8 19.90 -49.18 -24.34
N ALA A 9 19.76 -48.53 -23.19
CA ALA A 9 19.41 -47.11 -23.08
C ALA A 9 20.09 -46.56 -21.81
N LEU A 10 21.27 -45.94 -21.95
CA LEU A 10 21.50 -44.48 -21.96
C LEU A 10 20.98 -43.74 -20.73
N ALA A 11 21.92 -43.30 -19.89
CA ALA A 11 21.72 -42.37 -18.80
C ALA A 11 21.45 -40.96 -19.34
N THR A 12 20.42 -40.30 -18.82
CA THR A 12 20.25 -38.84 -18.90
C THR A 12 20.16 -38.30 -17.48
N LEU A 13 21.26 -37.67 -17.02
CA LEU A 13 21.28 -36.77 -15.88
C LEU A 13 20.45 -35.53 -16.25
N ALA A 14 19.20 -35.47 -15.82
CA ALA A 14 18.44 -34.23 -15.80
C ALA A 14 18.85 -33.44 -14.56
N ALA A 15 19.87 -32.61 -14.69
CA ALA A 15 20.06 -31.47 -13.81
C ALA A 15 19.04 -30.41 -14.21
N CYS A 16 17.83 -30.50 -13.65
CA CYS A 16 16.90 -29.38 -13.64
C CYS A 16 17.26 -28.51 -12.44
N SER A 17 18.09 -27.50 -12.66
CA SER A 17 18.07 -26.30 -11.83
C SER A 17 16.66 -25.70 -11.99
N GLU A 18 15.77 -25.94 -11.02
CA GLU A 18 14.46 -25.30 -10.97
C GLU A 18 14.68 -23.78 -10.87
N PRO A 19 14.20 -22.98 -11.83
CA PRO A 19 13.92 -21.60 -11.54
C PRO A 19 12.86 -21.62 -10.43
N GLY A 20 13.12 -20.94 -9.31
CA GLY A 20 12.09 -20.77 -8.27
C GLY A 20 10.78 -20.31 -8.91
N PRO A 21 9.62 -20.77 -8.43
CA PRO A 21 8.36 -20.54 -9.13
C PRO A 21 8.14 -19.03 -9.33
N PRO A 22 7.68 -18.59 -10.52
CA PRO A 22 7.07 -17.27 -10.62
C PRO A 22 5.90 -17.27 -9.64
N ALA A 23 5.88 -16.35 -8.69
CA ALA A 23 4.79 -16.27 -7.74
C ALA A 23 3.60 -15.66 -8.50
N THR A 24 2.77 -16.53 -9.07
CA THR A 24 1.51 -16.15 -9.69
C THR A 24 0.56 -15.60 -8.62
N PRO A 25 -0.44 -14.79 -9.03
CA PRO A 25 -1.50 -14.37 -8.12
C PRO A 25 -2.12 -15.57 -7.37
N PRO A 26 -2.63 -15.35 -6.14
CA PRO A 26 -3.39 -16.37 -5.44
C PRO A 26 -4.66 -16.76 -6.20
N GLU A 27 -5.28 -17.86 -5.80
CA GLU A 27 -6.56 -18.29 -6.39
C GLU A 27 -7.61 -17.18 -6.23
N GLY A 28 -8.41 -16.96 -7.28
CA GLY A 28 -9.40 -15.88 -7.31
C GLY A 28 -8.86 -14.51 -7.72
N TRP A 29 -7.55 -14.38 -7.99
CA TRP A 29 -6.92 -13.14 -8.45
C TRP A 29 -6.47 -13.22 -9.92
N VAL A 30 -6.42 -12.06 -10.58
CA VAL A 30 -5.95 -11.89 -11.96
C VAL A 30 -4.68 -11.05 -11.97
N GLU A 31 -3.72 -11.48 -12.78
CA GLU A 31 -2.51 -10.71 -13.07
C GLU A 31 -2.79 -9.72 -14.21
N ALA A 32 -2.83 -8.42 -13.91
CA ALA A 32 -2.81 -7.38 -14.94
C ALA A 32 -1.38 -7.17 -15.48
N SER A 33 -0.40 -7.31 -14.60
CA SER A 33 1.04 -7.28 -14.90
C SER A 33 1.81 -7.90 -13.72
N PRO A 34 3.12 -8.18 -13.86
CA PRO A 34 3.94 -8.67 -12.73
C PRO A 34 3.91 -7.78 -11.49
N ALA A 35 3.55 -6.50 -11.64
CA ALA A 35 3.47 -5.51 -10.59
C ALA A 35 2.04 -5.17 -10.15
N ARG A 36 0.99 -5.78 -10.72
CA ARG A 36 -0.41 -5.40 -10.47
C ARG A 36 -1.34 -6.61 -10.51
N TRP A 37 -1.95 -6.93 -9.38
CA TRP A 37 -2.95 -8.00 -9.26
C TRP A 37 -4.27 -7.44 -8.72
N TYR A 38 -5.39 -8.04 -9.10
CA TYR A 38 -6.72 -7.62 -8.65
C TYR A 38 -7.72 -8.79 -8.66
N VAL A 39 -8.80 -8.64 -7.90
CA VAL A 39 -9.94 -9.57 -7.90
C VAL A 39 -10.82 -9.30 -9.14
N PRO A 40 -11.27 -10.33 -9.88
CA PRO A 40 -12.19 -10.14 -11.00
C PRO A 40 -13.45 -9.35 -10.61
N GLY A 41 -13.84 -8.39 -11.44
CA GLY A 41 -15.02 -7.55 -11.21
C GLY A 41 -14.76 -6.32 -10.34
N THR A 42 -13.56 -6.15 -9.77
CA THR A 42 -13.15 -4.92 -9.09
C THR A 42 -13.00 -3.76 -10.07
N ASP A 43 -13.51 -2.59 -9.71
CA ASP A 43 -13.21 -1.36 -10.43
C ASP A 43 -11.75 -0.96 -10.18
N THR A 44 -10.92 -1.13 -11.22
CA THR A 44 -9.48 -0.85 -11.14
C THR A 44 -9.14 0.61 -11.41
N THR A 45 -10.13 1.46 -11.72
CA THR A 45 -9.95 2.89 -12.01
C THR A 45 -9.31 3.60 -10.83
N ALA A 46 -9.85 3.39 -9.63
CA ALA A 46 -9.26 3.90 -8.39
C ALA A 46 -8.13 2.99 -7.90
N ALA A 47 -8.28 1.68 -7.99
CA ALA A 47 -7.44 0.71 -7.28
C ALA A 47 -5.92 0.87 -7.55
N PHE A 48 -5.53 1.26 -8.78
CA PHE A 48 -4.13 1.45 -9.17
C PHE A 48 -3.68 2.92 -9.27
N ARG A 49 -4.38 3.85 -8.61
CA ARG A 49 -4.05 5.28 -8.55
C ARG A 49 -2.60 5.49 -8.17
N ASP A 50 -2.00 6.54 -8.74
CA ASP A 50 -0.68 7.00 -8.36
C ASP A 50 -0.78 7.85 -7.08
N LEU A 51 -0.20 7.35 -5.98
CA LEU A 51 -0.23 7.98 -4.66
C LEU A 51 1.13 8.60 -4.29
N THR A 52 2.02 8.80 -5.27
CA THR A 52 3.38 9.29 -4.99
C THR A 52 3.40 10.75 -4.55
N THR A 53 2.54 11.59 -5.13
CA THR A 53 2.48 13.05 -4.88
C THR A 53 1.03 13.52 -4.75
N LEU A 54 0.80 14.63 -4.05
CA LEU A 54 -0.53 15.26 -3.94
C LEU A 54 -1.15 15.53 -5.32
N GLU A 55 -0.34 15.96 -6.29
CA GLU A 55 -0.79 16.22 -7.65
C GLU A 55 -1.23 14.93 -8.37
N ALA A 56 -0.44 13.86 -8.28
CA ALA A 56 -0.80 12.56 -8.85
C ALA A 56 -2.06 11.97 -8.17
N MET A 57 -2.24 12.27 -6.89
CA MET A 57 -3.43 11.96 -6.12
C MET A 57 -4.63 12.85 -6.47
N GLY A 58 -4.50 13.85 -7.33
CA GLY A 58 -5.60 14.75 -7.69
C GLY A 58 -6.09 15.62 -6.54
N VAL A 59 -5.28 15.81 -5.49
CA VAL A 59 -5.57 16.72 -4.39
C VAL A 59 -5.51 18.15 -4.93
N ALA A 60 -6.55 18.94 -4.67
CA ALA A 60 -6.62 20.31 -5.16
C ALA A 60 -5.46 21.14 -4.57
N ARG A 61 -4.75 21.87 -5.44
CA ARG A 61 -3.74 22.82 -4.98
C ARG A 61 -4.43 24.06 -4.44
N ASP A 62 -4.27 24.32 -3.16
CA ASP A 62 -4.65 25.60 -2.56
C ASP A 62 -3.69 26.71 -3.02
N GLU A 63 -4.22 27.93 -3.22
CA GLU A 63 -3.44 29.08 -3.65
C GLU A 63 -2.54 29.64 -2.53
N SER A 64 -2.81 29.31 -1.27
CA SER A 64 -1.98 29.65 -0.12
C SER A 64 -0.76 28.73 -0.02
N GLU A 65 0.43 29.31 -0.04
CA GLU A 65 1.69 28.57 0.13
C GLU A 65 1.73 27.78 1.46
N PHE A 66 1.14 28.33 2.52
CA PHE A 66 1.13 27.67 3.81
C PHE A 66 0.18 26.48 3.85
N VAL A 67 -1.03 26.61 3.28
CA VAL A 67 -1.98 25.49 3.19
C VAL A 67 -1.37 24.35 2.39
N ARG A 68 -0.76 24.66 1.23
CA ARG A 68 -0.06 23.68 0.42
C ARG A 68 1.06 22.99 1.19
N TRP A 69 1.87 23.75 1.95
CA TRP A 69 2.92 23.19 2.78
C TRP A 69 2.36 22.26 3.88
N VAL A 70 1.23 22.60 4.51
CA VAL A 70 0.55 21.74 5.50
C VAL A 70 0.07 20.44 4.82
N GLN A 71 -0.57 20.52 3.66
CA GLN A 71 -0.98 19.34 2.89
C GLN A 71 0.23 18.46 2.53
N GLU A 72 1.34 19.07 2.10
CA GLU A 72 2.59 18.36 1.79
C GLU A 72 3.13 17.62 3.03
N LYS A 73 3.07 18.22 4.22
CA LYS A 73 3.44 17.56 5.49
C LYS A 73 2.51 16.42 5.88
N MET A 74 1.28 16.40 5.39
CA MET A 74 0.27 15.36 5.61
C MET A 74 0.18 14.34 4.46
N THR A 75 1.10 14.37 3.50
CA THR A 75 1.09 13.46 2.33
C THR A 75 0.92 11.99 2.71
N ASP A 76 1.49 11.57 3.84
CA ASP A 76 1.35 10.21 4.40
C ASP A 76 -0.11 9.83 4.66
N ILE A 77 -0.91 10.76 5.19
CA ILE A 77 -2.33 10.56 5.44
C ILE A 77 -3.11 10.59 4.11
N TYR A 78 -2.83 11.56 3.22
CA TYR A 78 -3.46 11.62 1.90
C TYR A 78 -3.29 10.35 1.08
N ARG A 79 -2.15 9.65 1.21
CA ARG A 79 -1.90 8.37 0.56
C ARG A 79 -2.85 7.24 0.96
N THR A 80 -3.61 7.41 2.04
CA THR A 80 -4.53 6.37 2.52
C THR A 80 -5.92 6.50 1.93
N ASP A 81 -6.40 7.71 1.65
CA ASP A 81 -7.61 7.97 0.87
C ASP A 81 -7.62 9.46 0.47
N PRO A 82 -7.10 9.83 -0.72
CA PRO A 82 -6.91 11.23 -1.05
C PRO A 82 -8.19 12.05 -1.04
N GLU A 83 -9.29 11.47 -1.49
CA GLU A 83 -10.56 12.18 -1.65
C GLU A 83 -11.24 12.40 -0.30
N THR A 84 -11.32 11.37 0.53
CA THR A 84 -11.86 11.50 1.88
C THR A 84 -10.98 12.40 2.74
N VAL A 85 -9.65 12.27 2.64
CA VAL A 85 -8.72 13.08 3.43
C VAL A 85 -8.81 14.56 3.03
N ASP A 86 -8.86 14.86 1.73
CA ASP A 86 -9.03 16.24 1.24
C ASP A 86 -10.37 16.82 1.68
N SER A 87 -11.45 16.04 1.60
CA SER A 87 -12.77 16.47 2.06
C SER A 87 -12.80 16.79 3.56
N VAL A 88 -12.16 15.97 4.40
CA VAL A 88 -12.09 16.22 5.85
C VAL A 88 -11.19 17.43 6.14
N PHE A 89 -10.07 17.55 5.43
CA PHE A 89 -9.16 18.69 5.57
C PHE A 89 -9.86 20.01 5.25
N ALA A 90 -10.54 20.07 4.11
CA ALA A 90 -11.29 21.24 3.66
C ALA A 90 -12.42 21.62 4.61
N ALA A 91 -13.13 20.63 5.16
CA ALA A 91 -14.29 20.88 6.02
C ALA A 91 -13.92 21.31 7.45
N GLU A 92 -12.81 20.83 8.00
CA GLU A 92 -12.53 20.93 9.44
C GLU A 92 -11.28 21.76 9.77
N PHE A 93 -10.30 21.83 8.85
CA PHE A 93 -8.98 22.37 9.17
C PHE A 93 -8.54 23.53 8.28
N LEU A 94 -9.16 23.71 7.11
CA LEU A 94 -8.75 24.73 6.15
C LEU A 94 -8.80 26.14 6.74
N ASP A 95 -9.93 26.51 7.37
CA ASP A 95 -10.11 27.82 7.99
C ASP A 95 -9.08 28.06 9.11
N ASP A 96 -8.81 27.05 9.94
CA ASP A 96 -7.84 27.12 11.03
C ASP A 96 -6.40 27.25 10.51
N VAL A 97 -6.05 26.56 9.42
CA VAL A 97 -4.73 26.69 8.77
C VAL A 97 -4.56 28.07 8.16
N GLN A 98 -5.59 28.60 7.51
CA GLN A 98 -5.56 29.94 6.91
C GLN A 98 -5.48 31.04 7.96
N ALA A 99 -6.19 30.90 9.08
CA ALA A 99 -6.15 31.86 10.19
C ALA A 99 -4.90 31.71 11.08
N GLY A 100 -4.34 30.51 11.16
CA GLY A 100 -3.26 30.12 12.06
C GLY A 100 -1.86 30.23 11.48
N VAL A 101 -1.67 30.93 10.35
CA VAL A 101 -0.34 31.14 9.75
C VAL A 101 0.59 31.79 10.78
N PRO A 102 1.67 31.13 11.20
CA PRO A 102 2.57 31.70 12.20
C PRO A 102 3.29 32.95 11.70
N GLU A 103 3.69 33.81 12.63
CA GLU A 103 4.48 35.02 12.36
C GLU A 103 5.67 35.12 13.33
N GLY A 104 6.71 35.85 12.94
CA GLY A 104 7.87 36.15 13.79
C GLY A 104 9.02 35.14 13.70
N ASP A 105 10.00 35.31 14.59
CA ASP A 105 11.31 34.62 14.52
C ASP A 105 11.22 33.11 14.76
N ASP A 106 10.15 32.63 15.41
CA ASP A 106 9.91 31.21 15.72
C ASP A 106 9.00 30.50 14.70
N TYR A 107 8.83 31.08 13.50
CA TYR A 107 7.91 30.61 12.46
C TYR A 107 7.92 29.09 12.25
N GLY A 108 9.10 28.50 12.09
CA GLY A 108 9.24 27.06 11.79
C GLY A 108 8.71 26.16 12.91
N ALA A 109 9.02 26.49 14.17
CA ALA A 109 8.58 25.70 15.32
C ALA A 109 7.07 25.80 15.52
N ALA A 110 6.51 26.99 15.33
CA ALA A 110 5.07 27.22 15.41
C ALA A 110 4.31 26.52 14.27
N ALA A 111 4.85 26.55 13.05
CA ALA A 111 4.27 25.88 11.88
C ALA A 111 4.23 24.36 12.08
N ASP A 112 5.34 23.74 12.51
CA ASP A 112 5.38 22.31 12.79
C ASP A 112 4.45 21.94 13.97
N ALA A 113 4.31 22.80 14.99
CA ALA A 113 3.37 22.57 16.09
C ALA A 113 1.91 22.54 15.61
N LEU A 114 1.51 23.49 14.74
CA LEU A 114 0.18 23.52 14.14
C LEU A 114 -0.10 22.26 13.31
N VAL A 115 0.85 21.85 12.46
CA VAL A 115 0.71 20.61 11.66
C VAL A 115 0.51 19.39 12.56
N ASN A 116 1.29 19.26 13.64
CA ASN A 116 1.19 18.13 14.55
C ASN A 116 -0.16 18.12 15.31
N GLN A 117 -0.67 19.29 15.67
CA GLN A 117 -2.01 19.42 16.24
C GLN A 117 -3.06 18.95 15.22
N ILE A 118 -3.02 19.47 13.99
CA ILE A 118 -3.96 19.08 12.92
C ILE A 118 -3.91 17.57 12.70
N LYS A 119 -2.72 16.97 12.56
CA LYS A 119 -2.58 15.50 12.39
C LYS A 119 -3.23 14.74 13.55
N THR A 120 -3.06 15.20 14.79
CA THR A 120 -3.64 14.57 15.97
C THR A 120 -5.17 14.65 15.96
N ASP A 121 -5.72 15.82 15.64
CA ASP A 121 -7.16 16.04 15.60
C ASP A 121 -7.81 15.35 14.39
N PHE A 122 -7.08 15.23 13.28
CA PHE A 122 -7.50 14.53 12.08
C PHE A 122 -7.90 13.07 12.37
N PHE A 123 -7.11 12.37 13.21
CA PHE A 123 -7.40 10.98 13.59
C PHE A 123 -8.65 10.82 14.45
N GLN A 124 -9.24 11.89 14.96
CA GLN A 124 -10.54 11.85 15.61
C GLN A 124 -11.69 11.74 14.61
N ARG A 125 -11.45 12.11 13.35
CA ARG A 125 -12.41 12.10 12.23
C ARG A 125 -12.16 10.99 11.23
N TYR A 126 -10.90 10.62 11.02
CA TYR A 126 -10.50 9.67 10.00
C TYR A 126 -9.59 8.61 10.59
N ASN A 127 -9.84 7.35 10.26
CA ASN A 127 -8.95 6.24 10.57
C ASN A 127 -8.69 5.45 9.29
N ALA A 128 -7.42 5.39 8.88
CA ALA A 128 -6.99 4.50 7.82
C ALA A 128 -6.90 3.06 8.33
N SER A 129 -7.21 2.11 7.44
CA SER A 129 -6.92 0.70 7.65
C SER A 129 -5.42 0.48 7.88
N ARG A 130 -5.11 -0.49 8.73
CA ARG A 130 -3.75 -0.89 9.06
C ARG A 130 -3.52 -2.35 8.69
N TYR A 131 -2.38 -2.60 8.06
CA TYR A 131 -1.88 -3.95 7.82
C TYR A 131 -1.54 -4.66 9.13
N GLN A 132 -2.07 -5.87 9.31
CA GLN A 132 -1.72 -6.75 10.42
C GLN A 132 -0.92 -7.94 9.88
N PRO A 133 0.39 -8.03 10.16
CA PRO A 133 1.20 -9.14 9.68
C PRO A 133 0.71 -10.46 10.27
N GLN A 134 0.68 -11.51 9.45
CA GLN A 134 0.41 -12.86 9.96
C GLN A 134 1.51 -13.26 10.97
N ALA A 135 1.16 -14.11 11.93
CA ALA A 135 2.05 -14.54 13.01
C ALA A 135 3.31 -15.26 12.51
N GLU A 136 3.18 -16.04 11.43
CA GLU A 136 4.31 -16.70 10.79
C GLU A 136 5.11 -15.70 9.97
N GLY A 137 6.44 -15.70 10.11
CA GLY A 137 7.32 -14.85 9.32
C GLY A 137 7.28 -15.18 7.82
N LEU A 138 7.73 -14.24 7.00
CA LEU A 138 7.87 -14.48 5.57
C LEU A 138 8.98 -15.52 5.33
N VAL A 139 8.61 -16.62 4.68
CA VAL A 139 9.58 -17.65 4.28
C VAL A 139 10.22 -17.24 2.96
N VAL A 140 11.51 -16.91 3.01
CA VAL A 140 12.32 -16.61 1.84
C VAL A 140 13.03 -17.90 1.38
N PRO A 141 12.81 -18.35 0.13
CA PRO A 141 13.55 -19.49 -0.42
C PRO A 141 15.07 -19.28 -0.40
N ASP A 142 15.83 -20.35 -0.21
CA ASP A 142 17.31 -20.29 -0.19
C ASP A 142 17.90 -19.67 -1.46
N SER A 143 17.25 -19.85 -2.61
CA SER A 143 17.66 -19.24 -3.89
C SER A 143 17.58 -17.71 -3.92
N LEU A 144 16.87 -17.10 -2.95
CA LEU A 144 16.72 -15.67 -2.77
C LEU A 144 17.39 -15.18 -1.47
N SER A 145 18.17 -16.03 -0.80
CA SER A 145 18.82 -15.67 0.47
C SER A 145 19.82 -14.50 0.36
N ASP A 146 20.45 -14.34 -0.80
CA ASP A 146 21.36 -13.23 -1.10
C ASP A 146 20.63 -11.98 -1.64
N ALA A 147 19.33 -12.05 -1.89
CA ALA A 147 18.57 -10.91 -2.39
C ALA A 147 18.38 -9.87 -1.29
N SER A 148 18.66 -8.61 -1.62
CA SER A 148 18.59 -7.48 -0.70
C SER A 148 17.89 -6.28 -1.34
N GLY A 149 17.44 -5.36 -0.49
CA GLY A 149 16.74 -4.15 -0.90
C GLY A 149 15.35 -4.06 -0.28
N ARG A 150 14.56 -3.12 -0.78
CA ARG A 150 13.23 -2.81 -0.27
C ARG A 150 12.16 -3.30 -1.23
N VAL A 151 11.10 -3.87 -0.66
CA VAL A 151 9.85 -4.13 -1.38
C VAL A 151 8.76 -3.30 -0.72
N ALA A 152 8.07 -2.48 -1.50
CA ALA A 152 6.94 -1.69 -1.06
C ALA A 152 5.74 -1.94 -1.97
N VAL A 153 4.59 -2.18 -1.36
CA VAL A 153 3.33 -2.44 -2.06
C VAL A 153 2.25 -1.48 -1.59
N GLN A 154 1.32 -1.18 -2.49
CA GLN A 154 0.09 -0.44 -2.24
C GLN A 154 -1.07 -1.41 -2.44
N VAL A 155 -1.89 -1.57 -1.41
CA VAL A 155 -3.05 -2.45 -1.41
C VAL A 155 -4.31 -1.59 -1.36
N TYR A 156 -5.28 -1.87 -2.22
CA TYR A 156 -6.62 -1.29 -2.12
C TYR A 156 -7.50 -2.28 -1.36
N VAL A 157 -8.04 -1.83 -0.23
CA VAL A 157 -8.86 -2.60 0.71
C VAL A 157 -10.28 -2.05 0.65
N ASP A 158 -11.26 -2.94 0.56
CA ASP A 158 -12.67 -2.55 0.51
C ASP A 158 -13.26 -2.28 1.92
N GLU A 159 -14.54 -1.87 1.97
CA GLU A 159 -15.26 -1.59 3.21
C GLU A 159 -15.38 -2.82 4.14
N ALA A 160 -15.26 -4.03 3.59
CA ALA A 160 -15.30 -5.27 4.36
C ALA A 160 -13.91 -5.67 4.92
N ASN A 161 -12.89 -4.84 4.72
CA ASN A 161 -11.50 -5.08 5.07
C ASN A 161 -10.81 -6.15 4.23
N GLU A 162 -11.33 -6.43 3.03
CA GLU A 162 -10.77 -7.40 2.11
C GLU A 162 -9.87 -6.69 1.08
N PRO A 163 -8.64 -7.20 0.83
CA PRO A 163 -7.81 -6.67 -0.24
C PRO A 163 -8.43 -7.05 -1.58
N VAL A 164 -8.64 -6.07 -2.47
CA VAL A 164 -9.23 -6.29 -3.80
C VAL A 164 -8.29 -5.93 -4.95
N ALA A 165 -7.23 -5.18 -4.67
CA ALA A 165 -6.15 -4.92 -5.61
C ALA A 165 -4.81 -4.69 -4.88
N ILE A 166 -3.71 -5.02 -5.54
CA ILE A 166 -2.35 -4.76 -5.04
C ILE A 166 -1.44 -4.33 -6.17
N LYS A 167 -0.58 -3.35 -5.89
CA LYS A 167 0.43 -2.82 -6.80
C LYS A 167 1.80 -2.81 -6.14
N LEU A 168 2.80 -3.32 -6.83
CA LEU A 168 4.20 -3.11 -6.49
C LEU A 168 4.58 -1.64 -6.77
N VAL A 169 5.10 -0.97 -5.75
CA VAL A 169 5.55 0.44 -5.81
C VAL A 169 7.07 0.50 -5.90
N GLU A 170 7.75 -0.30 -5.08
CA GLU A 170 9.19 -0.48 -5.07
C GLU A 170 9.49 -1.98 -4.96
N GLY A 171 10.52 -2.46 -5.64
CA GLY A 171 10.85 -3.87 -5.67
C GLY A 171 12.33 -4.11 -5.89
N THR A 172 12.75 -5.34 -5.57
CA THR A 172 14.10 -5.86 -5.73
C THR A 172 14.38 -6.29 -7.17
N GLY A 173 13.35 -6.44 -8.01
CA GLY A 173 13.47 -7.00 -9.35
C GLY A 173 13.65 -8.52 -9.36
N THR A 174 13.38 -9.17 -8.23
CA THR A 174 13.49 -10.62 -8.04
C THR A 174 12.12 -11.24 -7.74
N ALA A 175 12.06 -12.57 -7.58
CA ALA A 175 10.85 -13.25 -7.15
C ALA A 175 10.40 -12.85 -5.73
N LEU A 176 11.24 -12.17 -4.92
CA LEU A 176 10.84 -11.61 -3.63
C LEU A 176 9.65 -10.66 -3.76
N ASP A 177 9.56 -9.90 -4.84
CA ASP A 177 8.52 -8.88 -5.03
C ASP A 177 7.13 -9.53 -5.03
N GLN A 178 6.99 -10.60 -5.80
CA GLN A 178 5.73 -11.35 -5.92
C GLN A 178 5.45 -12.22 -4.68
N ILE A 179 6.49 -12.77 -4.03
CA ILE A 179 6.37 -13.46 -2.75
C ILE A 179 5.82 -12.52 -1.67
N PHE A 180 6.33 -11.29 -1.61
CA PHE A 180 5.88 -10.27 -0.67
C PHE A 180 4.46 -9.79 -1.00
N MET A 181 4.14 -9.54 -2.27
CA MET A 181 2.77 -9.20 -2.68
C MET A 181 1.77 -10.27 -2.24
N ARG A 182 2.07 -11.56 -2.51
CA ARG A 182 1.21 -12.68 -2.09
C ARG A 182 1.08 -12.77 -0.58
N ARG A 183 2.18 -12.54 0.15
CA ARG A 183 2.17 -12.49 1.61
C ARG A 183 1.21 -11.43 2.14
N VAL A 184 1.27 -10.23 1.58
CA VAL A 184 0.41 -9.12 1.98
C VAL A 184 -1.07 -9.43 1.70
N LEU A 185 -1.38 -10.06 0.56
CA LEU A 185 -2.75 -10.49 0.24
C LEU A 185 -3.32 -11.58 1.18
N GLY A 186 -2.45 -12.33 1.87
CA GLY A 186 -2.89 -13.32 2.86
C GLY A 186 -3.01 -12.78 4.29
N SER A 187 -2.78 -11.50 4.51
CA SER A 187 -2.83 -10.85 5.82
C SER A 187 -4.20 -10.22 6.10
N THR A 188 -4.42 -9.80 7.34
CA THR A 188 -5.63 -9.10 7.75
C THR A 188 -5.43 -7.58 7.77
N PHE A 189 -6.52 -6.85 7.61
CA PHE A 189 -6.58 -5.40 7.61
C PHE A 189 -7.60 -4.93 8.65
N THR A 190 -7.35 -3.81 9.33
CA THR A 190 -8.34 -3.20 10.23
C THR A 190 -9.39 -2.43 9.46
N ASP A 191 -10.49 -2.08 10.12
CA ASP A 191 -11.47 -1.11 9.65
C ASP A 191 -10.83 0.23 9.29
N ALA A 192 -11.19 0.74 8.12
CA ALA A 192 -11.04 2.16 7.76
C ALA A 192 -12.40 2.85 7.91
N TRP A 193 -12.41 4.05 8.48
CA TRP A 193 -13.64 4.79 8.67
C TRP A 193 -13.44 6.30 8.66
N VAL A 194 -14.52 7.00 8.32
CA VAL A 194 -14.66 8.45 8.48
C VAL A 194 -15.88 8.77 9.34
N ARG A 195 -15.75 9.73 10.24
CA ARG A 195 -16.87 10.24 11.03
C ARG A 195 -17.49 11.45 10.35
N PRO A 196 -18.80 11.42 10.08
CA PRO A 196 -19.51 12.59 9.54
C PRO A 196 -19.42 13.82 10.44
N GLU A 197 -19.31 13.62 11.76
CA GLU A 197 -19.27 14.69 12.77
C GLU A 197 -18.23 14.37 13.87
N ALA A 198 -17.72 15.41 14.55
CA ALA A 198 -16.79 15.25 15.68
C ALA A 198 -17.48 14.56 16.85
N GLY A 199 -16.80 13.60 17.47
CA GLY A 199 -17.22 12.98 18.72
C GLY A 199 -17.50 11.48 18.61
N ARG A 200 -18.40 10.97 19.46
CA ARG A 200 -18.68 9.53 19.63
C ARG A 200 -19.76 8.98 18.69
N VAL A 201 -19.90 9.55 17.49
CA VAL A 201 -20.74 8.93 16.46
C VAL A 201 -19.96 7.77 15.85
N GLY A 202 -20.67 6.69 15.47
CA GLY A 202 -20.05 5.59 14.75
C GLY A 202 -19.41 6.09 13.45
N GLY A 203 -18.23 5.58 13.12
CA GLY A 203 -17.62 5.84 11.82
C GLY A 203 -18.41 5.15 10.72
N VAL A 204 -18.44 5.75 9.54
CA VAL A 204 -18.88 5.10 8.30
C VAL A 204 -17.65 4.40 7.73
N GLU A 205 -17.77 3.09 7.50
CA GLU A 205 -16.72 2.29 6.87
C GLU A 205 -16.48 2.78 5.43
N ILE A 206 -15.22 2.81 5.02
CA ILE A 206 -14.81 3.29 3.70
C ILE A 206 -13.75 2.35 3.12
N PRO A 207 -13.66 2.21 1.79
CA PRO A 207 -12.50 1.59 1.18
C PRO A 207 -11.30 2.53 1.29
N ASN A 208 -10.09 1.99 1.34
CA ASN A 208 -8.89 2.82 1.43
C ASN A 208 -7.64 2.12 0.86
N TRP A 209 -6.54 2.87 0.72
CA TRP A 209 -5.23 2.33 0.39
C TRP A 209 -4.39 2.10 1.64
N VAL A 210 -3.70 0.97 1.66
CA VAL A 210 -2.73 0.59 2.69
C VAL A 210 -1.37 0.41 2.05
N HIS A 211 -0.36 1.10 2.58
CA HIS A 211 1.02 0.94 2.14
C HIS A 211 1.76 -0.02 3.07
N VAL A 212 2.43 -1.02 2.49
CA VAL A 212 3.17 -2.03 3.24
C VAL A 212 4.55 -2.15 2.64
N GLU A 213 5.58 -2.02 3.48
CA GLU A 213 6.98 -2.13 3.07
C GLU A 213 7.73 -3.14 3.94
N SER A 214 8.76 -3.74 3.35
CA SER A 214 9.71 -4.59 4.06
C SER A 214 11.08 -4.43 3.43
N ASP A 215 12.10 -4.34 4.28
CA ASP A 215 13.50 -4.41 3.88
C ASP A 215 13.98 -5.87 3.94
N PHE A 216 14.82 -6.27 2.99
CA PHE A 216 15.40 -7.61 2.86
C PHE A 216 16.93 -7.51 2.83
N GLY A 217 17.61 -8.50 3.43
CA GLY A 217 19.08 -8.63 3.39
C GLY A 217 19.83 -7.76 4.40
N GLY A 218 19.54 -7.93 5.70
CA GLY A 218 20.25 -7.31 6.83
C GLY A 218 21.12 -8.29 7.60
#